data_AF-A0A7L8V5D9-F1
#
_entry.id   AF-A0A7L8V5D9-F1
#
_cell.length_a   1.000
_cell.length_b   1.000
_cell.length_c   1.000
_cell.angle_alpha   90.00
_cell.angle_beta   90.00
_cell.angle_gamma   90.00
#
_symmetry.space_group_name_H-M   'P 1'
#
loop_
_entity.id
_entity.type
_entity.pdbx_description
1 polymer ?
#
loop_
_entity_poly.entity_id
_entity_poly.type
_entity_poly.pdbx_seq_one_letter_code
_entity_poly.pdbx_strand_id
1 'polypeptide(L)'
;MQEKYYELKIKPSSYYELFLDLIFSITDDAIEELDDYMIVRTTDNPDNLVEGIEAFSKELSSAFGEEIKCDVSVETKINEDWISKYKNSITPVNAGAFYIYPSWEKPIDNKINIEIDPALAFGSGHHETTSSCLELISTTVKENDTLLDVGTGSGILAIAATKLGAICDICDTDELSIENSIKNFKINGVKPNNSWVGSVTKTNQKYDIVVANIVADVLIMIAPDLKNSLKDNGKLILSGILDKYADKVIAKFNDLEIVEQILKNEWVTIVFKKGNQ
;
A
#
# COMPACT_ATOMS: atom_id res chain seq x y z
N MET A 1 -14.73 17.56 -14.06
CA MET A 1 -13.48 18.26 -13.70
C MET A 1 -13.19 19.26 -14.80
N GLN A 2 -12.86 20.51 -14.45
CA GLN A 2 -12.37 21.46 -15.46
C GLN A 2 -11.02 20.97 -15.98
N GLU A 3 -10.78 21.09 -17.30
CA GLU A 3 -9.53 20.66 -17.95
C GLU A 3 -8.31 21.45 -17.49
N LYS A 4 -8.52 22.62 -16.88
CA LYS A 4 -7.47 23.53 -16.45
C LYS A 4 -7.78 24.06 -15.05
N TYR A 5 -6.74 24.44 -14.34
CA TYR A 5 -6.80 25.18 -13.09
C TYR A 5 -5.74 26.29 -13.12
N TYR A 6 -5.87 27.27 -12.25
CA TYR A 6 -4.90 28.34 -12.08
C TYR A 6 -4.06 28.05 -10.85
N GLU A 7 -2.75 28.12 -10.99
CA GLU A 7 -1.80 28.13 -9.88
C GLU A 7 -1.32 29.56 -9.67
N LEU A 8 -1.65 30.12 -8.50
CA LEU A 8 -1.18 31.43 -8.08
C LEU A 8 -0.02 31.23 -7.13
N LYS A 9 1.13 31.77 -7.50
CA LYS A 9 2.28 31.91 -6.61
C LYS A 9 2.26 33.33 -6.05
N ILE A 10 2.15 33.43 -4.73
CA ILE A 10 1.94 34.67 -3.98
C ILE A 10 3.14 34.89 -3.06
N LYS A 11 3.94 35.92 -3.34
CA LYS A 11 5.17 36.22 -2.63
C LYS A 11 5.13 37.63 -2.03
N PRO A 12 4.72 37.77 -0.76
CA PRO A 12 4.77 39.06 -0.07
C PRO A 12 6.22 39.44 0.31
N SER A 13 6.54 40.73 0.28
CA SER A 13 7.86 41.25 0.68
C SER A 13 8.07 41.23 2.20
N SER A 14 6.97 41.33 2.96
CA SER A 14 6.90 41.35 4.42
C SER A 14 5.49 40.96 4.88
N TYR A 15 5.33 40.69 6.17
CA TYR A 15 4.02 40.36 6.79
C TYR A 15 3.31 39.13 6.19
N TYR A 16 4.08 38.07 5.89
CA TYR A 16 3.58 36.81 5.31
C TYR A 16 2.29 36.30 5.97
N GLU A 17 2.25 36.25 7.31
CA GLU A 17 1.08 35.79 8.09
C GLU A 17 -0.21 36.56 7.77
N LEU A 18 -0.12 37.88 7.56
CA LEU A 18 -1.30 38.69 7.24
C LEU A 18 -1.82 38.39 5.83
N PHE A 19 -0.94 38.09 4.89
CA PHE A 19 -1.33 37.64 3.56
C PHE A 19 -1.94 36.24 3.60
N LEU A 20 -1.38 35.34 4.41
CA LEU A 20 -1.93 34.00 4.62
C LEU A 20 -3.36 34.06 5.20
N ASP A 21 -3.56 34.86 6.26
CA ASP A 21 -4.87 35.10 6.87
C ASP A 21 -5.89 35.66 5.87
N LEU A 22 -5.46 36.63 5.04
CA LEU A 22 -6.32 37.16 3.98
C LEU A 22 -6.73 36.05 3.03
N ILE A 23 -5.79 35.26 2.50
CA ILE A 23 -6.07 34.23 1.51
C ILE A 23 -7.06 33.21 2.09
N PHE A 24 -6.84 32.74 3.32
CA PHE A 24 -7.80 31.86 4.01
C PHE A 24 -9.20 32.47 4.18
N SER A 25 -9.31 33.81 4.25
CA SER A 25 -10.60 34.48 4.38
C SER A 25 -11.35 34.68 3.06
N ILE A 26 -10.64 34.65 1.92
CA ILE A 26 -11.20 34.96 0.59
C ILE A 26 -11.23 33.76 -0.36
N THR A 27 -10.64 32.62 0.01
CA THR A 27 -10.76 31.36 -0.74
C THR A 27 -10.99 30.16 0.18
N ASP A 28 -11.74 29.17 -0.33
CA ASP A 28 -11.91 27.83 0.25
C ASP A 28 -10.91 26.81 -0.34
N ASP A 29 -10.04 27.24 -1.26
CA ASP A 29 -9.05 26.39 -1.93
C ASP A 29 -7.90 25.99 -0.98
N ALA A 30 -7.28 24.85 -1.27
CA ALA A 30 -6.10 24.40 -0.55
C ALA A 30 -4.90 25.33 -0.81
N ILE A 31 -4.23 25.72 0.27
CA ILE A 31 -3.02 26.54 0.25
C ILE A 31 -1.82 25.65 0.58
N GLU A 32 -0.78 25.74 -0.25
CA GLU A 32 0.53 25.13 0.01
C GLU A 32 1.50 26.22 0.46
N GLU A 33 2.02 26.09 1.68
CA GLU A 33 2.97 27.02 2.28
C GLU A 33 4.40 26.57 2.01
N LEU A 34 5.25 27.51 1.57
CA LEU A 34 6.67 27.32 1.32
C LEU A 34 7.44 28.46 1.99
N ASP A 35 8.76 28.30 2.18
CA ASP A 35 9.59 29.19 3.01
C ASP A 35 9.42 30.69 2.75
N ASP A 36 9.21 31.10 1.48
CA ASP A 36 9.14 32.51 1.06
C ASP A 36 7.86 32.87 0.28
N TYR A 37 6.95 31.94 0.04
CA TYR A 37 5.76 32.17 -0.79
C TYR A 37 4.68 31.11 -0.57
N MET A 38 3.46 31.46 -0.97
CA MET A 38 2.31 30.56 -0.92
C MET A 38 1.89 30.16 -2.33
N ILE A 39 1.35 28.95 -2.46
CA ILE A 39 0.70 28.50 -3.68
C ILE A 39 -0.79 28.27 -3.40
N VAL A 40 -1.64 28.93 -4.18
CA VAL A 40 -3.10 28.68 -4.22
C VAL A 40 -3.44 28.05 -5.55
N ARG A 41 -4.19 26.95 -5.54
CA ARG A 41 -4.67 26.28 -6.76
C ARG A 41 -6.18 26.36 -6.83
N THR A 42 -6.70 27.03 -7.85
CA THR A 42 -8.14 27.28 -7.98
C THR A 42 -8.65 26.92 -9.38
N THR A 43 -9.90 26.47 -9.46
CA THR A 43 -10.62 26.32 -10.74
C THR A 43 -11.47 27.54 -11.08
N ASP A 44 -11.58 28.49 -10.15
CA ASP A 44 -12.32 29.72 -10.36
C ASP A 44 -11.44 30.77 -11.04
N ASN A 45 -12.05 31.87 -11.49
CA ASN A 45 -11.28 32.95 -12.08
C ASN A 45 -10.35 33.57 -11.03
N PRO A 46 -9.01 33.56 -11.23
CA PRO A 46 -8.05 34.09 -10.26
C PRO A 46 -8.07 35.61 -10.14
N ASP A 47 -8.72 36.34 -11.06
CA ASP A 47 -8.71 37.81 -11.10
C ASP A 47 -9.15 38.43 -9.77
N ASN A 48 -10.24 37.93 -9.17
CA ASN A 48 -10.73 38.44 -7.89
C ASN A 48 -9.73 38.23 -6.75
N LEU A 49 -9.03 37.09 -6.76
CA LEU A 49 -8.01 36.77 -5.75
C LEU A 49 -6.79 37.68 -5.92
N VAL A 50 -6.34 37.90 -7.15
CA VAL A 50 -5.24 38.81 -7.47
C VAL A 50 -5.60 40.25 -7.07
N GLU A 51 -6.78 40.74 -7.47
CA GLU A 51 -7.25 42.08 -7.10
C GLU A 51 -7.35 42.26 -5.58
N GLY A 52 -7.82 41.24 -4.85
CA GLY A 52 -7.88 41.25 -3.40
C GLY A 52 -6.49 41.36 -2.75
N ILE A 53 -5.51 40.61 -3.24
CA ILE A 53 -4.13 40.64 -2.74
C ILE A 53 -3.47 41.99 -3.04
N GLU A 54 -3.66 42.54 -4.24
CA GLU A 54 -3.13 43.84 -4.62
C GLU A 54 -3.73 44.99 -3.79
N ALA A 55 -5.05 44.95 -3.55
CA ALA A 55 -5.73 45.92 -2.70
C ALA A 55 -5.22 45.83 -1.26
N PHE A 56 -5.06 44.62 -0.73
CA PHE A 56 -4.54 44.40 0.60
C PHE A 56 -3.10 44.90 0.78
N SER A 57 -2.23 44.67 -0.21
CA SER A 57 -0.85 45.18 -0.21
C SER A 57 -0.81 46.71 -0.11
N LYS A 58 -1.73 47.41 -0.80
CA LYS A 58 -1.85 48.88 -0.75
C LYS A 58 -2.36 49.36 0.61
N GLU A 59 -3.38 48.71 1.16
CA GLU A 59 -3.94 49.04 2.48
C GLU A 59 -2.90 48.82 3.60
N LEU A 60 -2.18 47.70 3.58
CA LEU A 60 -1.07 47.45 4.51
C LEU A 60 0.01 48.52 4.38
N SER A 61 0.41 48.88 3.16
CA SER A 61 1.43 49.91 2.94
C SER A 61 1.02 51.25 3.55
N SER A 62 -0.25 51.63 3.37
CA SER A 62 -0.84 52.84 3.97
C SER A 62 -0.87 52.78 5.50
N ALA A 63 -1.28 51.64 6.06
CA ALA A 63 -1.43 51.44 7.51
C ALA A 63 -0.09 51.45 8.26
N PHE A 64 0.94 50.85 7.68
CA PHE A 64 2.27 50.73 8.30
C PHE A 64 3.24 51.85 7.87
N GLY A 65 2.91 52.63 6.85
CA GLY A 65 3.75 53.74 6.39
C GLY A 65 5.04 53.30 5.69
N GLU A 66 5.07 52.07 5.18
CA GLU A 66 6.18 51.50 4.40
C GLU A 66 5.68 50.83 3.13
N GLU A 67 6.56 50.63 2.14
CA GLU A 67 6.19 49.99 0.88
C GLU A 67 6.13 48.47 1.04
N ILE A 68 4.93 47.89 1.07
CA ILE A 68 4.69 46.45 1.14
C ILE A 68 4.22 45.98 -0.23
N LYS A 69 4.99 45.09 -0.85
CA LYS A 69 4.69 44.51 -2.17
C LYS A 69 4.28 43.05 -2.01
N CYS A 70 3.47 42.58 -2.93
CA CYS A 70 3.19 41.16 -3.09
C CYS A 70 3.28 40.81 -4.58
N ASP A 71 4.29 40.00 -4.92
CA ASP A 71 4.44 39.49 -6.27
C ASP A 71 3.47 38.32 -6.44
N VAL A 72 2.49 38.49 -7.33
CA VAL A 72 1.53 37.43 -7.69
C VAL A 72 1.78 37.02 -9.13
N SER A 73 2.09 35.75 -9.35
CA SER A 73 2.16 35.17 -10.70
C SER A 73 1.10 34.09 -10.85
N VAL A 74 0.33 34.18 -11.94
CA VAL A 74 -0.72 33.22 -12.27
C VAL A 74 -0.26 32.37 -13.45
N GLU A 75 -0.28 31.05 -13.28
CA GLU A 75 -0.07 30.11 -14.36
C GLU A 75 -1.31 29.25 -14.58
N THR A 76 -1.76 29.14 -15.84
CA THR A 76 -2.79 28.16 -16.20
C THR A 76 -2.15 26.80 -16.36
N LYS A 77 -2.51 25.85 -15.49
CA LYS A 77 -2.08 24.46 -15.55
C LYS A 77 -3.19 23.58 -16.08
N ILE A 78 -2.82 22.51 -16.76
CA ILE A 78 -3.76 21.49 -17.20
C ILE A 78 -4.02 20.58 -15.99
N ASN A 79 -5.28 20.29 -15.72
CA ASN A 79 -5.65 19.29 -14.74
C ASN A 79 -5.22 17.93 -15.31
N GLU A 80 -4.06 17.46 -14.89
CA GLU A 80 -3.61 16.13 -15.28
C GLU A 80 -4.51 15.11 -14.60
N ASP A 81 -5.04 14.16 -15.38
CA ASP A 81 -5.76 13.04 -14.81
C ASP A 81 -4.74 12.10 -14.16
N TRP A 82 -4.35 12.46 -12.93
CA TRP A 82 -3.44 11.70 -12.09
C TRP A 82 -3.94 10.27 -11.87
N ILE A 83 -5.26 10.06 -11.88
CA ILE A 83 -5.88 8.73 -11.79
C ILE A 83 -5.57 7.94 -13.08
N SER A 84 -5.76 8.54 -14.26
CA SER A 84 -5.40 7.88 -15.52
C SER A 84 -3.89 7.65 -15.67
N LYS A 85 -3.03 8.59 -15.26
CA LYS A 85 -1.57 8.38 -15.25
C LYS A 85 -1.17 7.25 -14.31
N TYR A 86 -1.75 7.20 -13.11
CA TYR A 86 -1.55 6.11 -12.16
C TYR A 86 -1.98 4.77 -12.75
N LYS A 87 -3.20 4.68 -13.31
CA LYS A 87 -3.70 3.46 -13.97
C LYS A 87 -2.79 2.99 -15.11
N ASN A 88 -2.31 3.91 -15.95
CA ASN A 88 -1.42 3.60 -17.06
C ASN A 88 -0.02 3.14 -16.61
N SER A 89 0.40 3.50 -15.39
CA SER A 89 1.68 3.07 -14.82
C SER A 89 1.64 1.65 -14.21
N ILE A 90 0.45 1.08 -14.07
CA ILE A 90 0.23 -0.21 -13.41
C ILE A 90 -0.01 -1.27 -14.46
N THR A 91 0.91 -2.22 -14.54
CA THR A 91 0.84 -3.36 -15.46
C THR A 91 0.47 -4.64 -14.72
N PRO A 92 -0.34 -5.54 -15.28
CA PRO A 92 -0.58 -6.84 -14.68
C PRO A 92 0.71 -7.62 -14.36
N VAL A 93 0.68 -8.42 -13.29
CA VAL A 93 1.82 -9.20 -12.81
C VAL A 93 1.57 -10.70 -13.06
N ASN A 94 2.59 -11.39 -13.58
CA ASN A 94 2.60 -12.84 -13.67
C ASN A 94 3.50 -13.40 -12.56
N ALA A 95 2.96 -14.29 -11.72
CA ALA A 95 3.72 -14.94 -10.65
C ALA A 95 3.27 -16.40 -10.51
N GLY A 96 4.14 -17.34 -10.89
CA GLY A 96 3.80 -18.77 -10.90
C GLY A 96 2.57 -19.07 -11.77
N ALA A 97 1.58 -19.74 -11.19
CA ALA A 97 0.30 -20.06 -11.84
C ALA A 97 -0.67 -18.85 -11.95
N PHE A 98 -0.35 -17.72 -11.32
CA PHE A 98 -1.27 -16.60 -11.14
C PHE A 98 -1.03 -15.45 -12.13
N TYR A 99 -2.12 -14.79 -12.49
CA TYR A 99 -2.13 -13.52 -13.21
C TYR A 99 -2.90 -12.50 -12.37
N ILE A 100 -2.20 -11.45 -11.93
CA ILE A 100 -2.68 -10.44 -11.00
C ILE A 100 -2.93 -9.19 -11.82
N TYR A 101 -4.16 -8.69 -11.80
CA TYR A 101 -4.56 -7.59 -12.67
C TYR A 101 -5.51 -6.62 -11.95
N PRO A 102 -5.47 -5.32 -12.28
CA PRO A 102 -6.44 -4.35 -11.77
C PRO A 102 -7.76 -4.42 -12.52
N SER A 103 -8.82 -3.81 -11.97
CA SER A 103 -10.19 -3.80 -12.51
C SER A 103 -10.34 -3.21 -13.92
N TRP A 104 -9.36 -2.42 -14.39
CA TRP A 104 -9.33 -1.86 -15.75
C TRP A 104 -8.61 -2.76 -16.77
N GLU A 105 -8.05 -3.88 -16.35
CA GLU A 105 -7.42 -4.90 -17.19
C GLU A 105 -8.31 -6.14 -17.32
N LYS A 106 -8.04 -6.96 -18.33
CA LYS A 106 -8.83 -8.18 -18.57
C LYS A 106 -8.13 -9.43 -18.02
N PRO A 107 -8.89 -10.42 -17.52
CA PRO A 107 -8.33 -11.74 -17.23
C PRO A 107 -7.78 -12.39 -18.51
N ILE A 108 -6.83 -13.30 -18.34
CA ILE A 108 -6.20 -14.04 -19.43
C ILE A 108 -6.45 -15.55 -19.32
N ASP A 109 -6.38 -16.24 -20.46
CA ASP A 109 -6.48 -17.69 -20.52
C ASP A 109 -5.22 -18.36 -19.95
N ASN A 110 -5.36 -19.62 -19.51
CA ASN A 110 -4.26 -20.47 -19.01
C ASN A 110 -3.54 -19.98 -17.73
N LYS A 111 -4.15 -19.05 -16.99
CA LYS A 111 -3.69 -18.61 -15.66
C LYS A 111 -4.83 -18.57 -14.67
N ILE A 112 -4.48 -18.61 -13.38
CA ILE A 112 -5.42 -18.31 -12.30
C ILE A 112 -5.48 -16.79 -12.13
N ASN A 113 -6.59 -16.22 -12.59
CA ASN A 113 -6.82 -14.77 -12.56
C ASN A 113 -7.19 -14.29 -11.15
N ILE A 114 -6.46 -13.27 -10.68
CA ILE A 114 -6.67 -12.60 -9.40
C ILE A 114 -6.81 -11.10 -9.64
N GLU A 115 -7.99 -10.56 -9.37
CA GLU A 115 -8.26 -9.14 -9.52
C GLU A 115 -7.92 -8.40 -8.23
N ILE A 116 -6.94 -7.50 -8.28
CA ILE A 116 -6.54 -6.64 -7.16
C ILE A 116 -6.30 -5.26 -7.72
N ASP A 117 -7.14 -4.31 -7.32
CA ASP A 117 -6.85 -2.90 -7.53
C ASP A 117 -5.70 -2.50 -6.61
N PRO A 118 -4.61 -1.92 -7.14
CA PRO A 118 -3.57 -1.36 -6.31
C PRO A 118 -4.13 -0.19 -5.49
N ALA A 119 -4.40 -0.48 -4.22
CA ALA A 119 -4.83 0.46 -3.21
C ALA A 119 -3.63 0.99 -2.40
N LEU A 120 -3.91 1.91 -1.46
CA LEU A 120 -2.93 2.36 -0.45
C LEU A 120 -2.45 1.23 0.48
N ALA A 121 -3.16 0.10 0.54
CA ALA A 121 -2.77 -1.07 1.31
C ALA A 121 -1.76 -1.94 0.56
N PHE A 122 -0.73 -2.42 1.27
CA PHE A 122 0.35 -3.25 0.72
C PHE A 122 -0.18 -4.56 0.10
N GLY A 123 0.50 -5.07 -0.95
CA GLY A 123 0.19 -6.37 -1.55
C GLY A 123 -0.52 -6.33 -2.92
N SER A 124 -0.10 -5.43 -3.82
CA SER A 124 -0.59 -5.39 -5.22
C SER A 124 -0.01 -6.47 -6.14
N GLY A 125 0.93 -7.29 -5.65
CA GLY A 125 1.63 -8.31 -6.45
C GLY A 125 2.92 -7.84 -7.11
N HIS A 126 3.11 -6.53 -7.29
CA HIS A 126 4.28 -5.94 -7.94
C HIS A 126 5.58 -6.04 -7.15
N HIS A 127 5.49 -6.08 -5.82
CA HIS A 127 6.65 -6.16 -4.96
C HIS A 127 7.26 -7.58 -5.02
N GLU A 128 8.59 -7.66 -5.00
CA GLU A 128 9.36 -8.90 -5.14
C GLU A 128 8.96 -9.94 -4.10
N THR A 129 8.65 -9.48 -2.88
CA THR A 129 8.22 -10.34 -1.77
C THR A 129 6.88 -11.01 -2.07
N THR A 130 5.88 -10.25 -2.56
CA THR A 130 4.57 -10.79 -2.93
C THR A 130 4.69 -11.74 -4.12
N SER A 131 5.42 -11.38 -5.18
CA SER A 131 5.59 -12.25 -6.35
C SER A 131 6.29 -13.57 -6.00
N SER A 132 7.29 -13.55 -5.12
CA SER A 132 8.00 -14.76 -4.67
C SER A 132 7.10 -15.64 -3.79
N CYS A 133 6.28 -15.04 -2.92
CA CYS A 133 5.26 -15.80 -2.17
C CYS A 133 4.24 -16.45 -3.11
N LEU A 134 3.77 -15.73 -4.14
CA LEU A 134 2.82 -16.27 -5.12
C LEU A 134 3.42 -17.43 -5.93
N GLU A 135 4.69 -17.34 -6.32
CA GLU A 135 5.41 -18.44 -6.97
C GLU A 135 5.47 -19.68 -6.06
N LEU A 136 5.85 -19.51 -4.81
CA LEU A 136 5.94 -20.62 -3.85
C LEU A 136 4.57 -21.20 -3.50
N ILE A 137 3.55 -20.36 -3.34
CA ILE A 137 2.16 -20.80 -3.16
C ILE A 137 1.74 -21.70 -4.33
N SER A 138 2.07 -21.31 -5.57
CA SER A 138 1.69 -22.06 -6.76
C SER A 138 2.26 -23.47 -6.86
N THR A 139 3.39 -23.75 -6.19
CA THR A 139 4.04 -25.06 -6.16
C THR A 139 3.86 -25.81 -4.85
N THR A 140 3.55 -25.09 -3.76
CA THR A 140 3.51 -25.63 -2.40
C THR A 140 2.11 -26.00 -1.94
N VAL A 141 1.12 -25.16 -2.26
CA VAL A 141 -0.27 -25.32 -1.79
C VAL A 141 -0.98 -26.38 -2.60
N LYS A 142 -1.71 -27.26 -1.92
CA LYS A 142 -2.56 -28.30 -2.50
C LYS A 142 -4.02 -28.08 -2.15
N GLU A 143 -4.89 -28.71 -2.91
CA GLU A 143 -6.33 -28.73 -2.62
C GLU A 143 -6.59 -29.30 -1.22
N ASN A 144 -7.46 -28.66 -0.46
CA ASN A 144 -7.82 -28.96 0.93
C ASN A 144 -6.73 -28.71 2.00
N ASP A 145 -5.57 -28.15 1.67
CA ASP A 145 -4.64 -27.66 2.68
C ASP A 145 -5.30 -26.58 3.55
N THR A 146 -5.12 -26.62 4.87
CA THR A 146 -5.46 -25.48 5.73
C THR A 146 -4.31 -24.48 5.72
N LEU A 147 -4.60 -23.22 5.39
CA LEU A 147 -3.61 -22.16 5.27
C LEU A 147 -3.95 -20.98 6.18
N LEU A 148 -2.94 -20.40 6.83
CA LEU A 148 -3.06 -19.11 7.52
C LEU A 148 -2.17 -18.06 6.85
N ASP A 149 -2.75 -16.93 6.47
CA ASP A 149 -2.04 -15.74 5.97
C ASP A 149 -1.95 -14.67 7.08
N VAL A 150 -0.75 -14.44 7.60
CA VAL A 150 -0.45 -13.54 8.71
C VAL A 150 0.07 -12.21 8.18
N GLY A 151 -0.65 -11.12 8.47
CA GLY A 151 -0.40 -9.82 7.84
C GLY A 151 -0.95 -9.80 6.42
N THR A 152 -2.22 -10.18 6.27
CA THR A 152 -2.83 -10.47 4.96
C THR A 152 -2.89 -9.24 4.04
N GLY A 153 -2.93 -8.01 4.59
CA GLY A 153 -2.98 -6.78 3.79
C GLY A 153 -4.13 -6.79 2.78
N SER A 154 -3.80 -6.80 1.48
CA SER A 154 -4.78 -6.90 0.39
C SER A 154 -5.53 -8.25 0.32
N GLY A 155 -5.07 -9.30 1.01
CA GLY A 155 -5.61 -10.66 0.92
C GLY A 155 -5.05 -11.47 -0.25
N ILE A 156 -4.14 -10.92 -1.05
CA ILE A 156 -3.70 -11.51 -2.33
C ILE A 156 -3.16 -12.93 -2.19
N LEU A 157 -2.37 -13.21 -1.15
CA LEU A 157 -1.75 -14.53 -0.93
C LEU A 157 -2.80 -15.58 -0.53
N ALA A 158 -3.68 -15.23 0.40
CA ALA A 158 -4.79 -16.09 0.79
C ALA A 158 -5.81 -16.31 -0.34
N ILE A 159 -6.10 -15.31 -1.17
CA ILE A 159 -6.95 -15.44 -2.37
C ILE A 159 -6.31 -16.41 -3.36
N ALA A 160 -5.01 -16.29 -3.60
CA ALA A 160 -4.26 -17.17 -4.48
C ALA A 160 -4.33 -18.63 -4.01
N ALA A 161 -4.08 -18.88 -2.72
CA ALA A 161 -4.21 -20.20 -2.12
C ALA A 161 -5.65 -20.74 -2.16
N THR A 162 -6.65 -19.89 -1.90
CA THR A 162 -8.07 -20.29 -1.96
C THR A 162 -8.47 -20.71 -3.38
N LYS A 163 -7.96 -20.03 -4.41
CA LYS A 163 -8.20 -20.41 -5.82
C LYS A 163 -7.50 -21.72 -6.22
N LEU A 164 -6.51 -22.18 -5.46
CA LEU A 164 -5.93 -23.53 -5.57
C LEU A 164 -6.72 -24.60 -4.78
N GLY A 165 -7.79 -24.20 -4.09
CA GLY A 165 -8.63 -25.09 -3.29
C GLY A 165 -8.22 -25.24 -1.82
N ALA A 166 -7.34 -24.39 -1.31
CA ALA A 166 -7.00 -24.37 0.11
C ALA A 166 -8.10 -23.71 0.96
N ILE A 167 -8.18 -24.12 2.23
CA ILE A 167 -9.07 -23.53 3.24
C ILE A 167 -8.26 -22.47 4.00
N CYS A 168 -8.46 -21.20 3.64
CA CYS A 168 -7.60 -20.10 4.11
C CYS A 168 -8.24 -19.30 5.23
N ASP A 169 -7.55 -19.20 6.37
CA ASP A 169 -7.79 -18.20 7.39
C ASP A 169 -6.87 -16.99 7.15
N ILE A 170 -7.32 -15.78 7.51
CA ILE A 170 -6.55 -14.54 7.34
C ILE A 170 -6.52 -13.71 8.62
N CYS A 171 -5.40 -13.05 8.88
CA CYS A 171 -5.31 -12.08 9.97
C CYS A 171 -4.40 -10.89 9.65
N ASP A 172 -4.71 -9.77 10.30
CA ASP A 172 -3.93 -8.54 10.21
C ASP A 172 -4.15 -7.72 11.48
N THR A 173 -3.14 -6.99 11.93
CA THR A 173 -3.26 -6.10 13.08
C THR A 173 -4.07 -4.85 12.78
N ASP A 174 -4.22 -4.49 11.50
CA ASP A 174 -5.02 -3.37 11.03
C ASP A 174 -6.42 -3.83 10.57
N GLU A 175 -7.46 -3.23 11.16
CA GLU A 175 -8.86 -3.50 10.81
C GLU A 175 -9.17 -3.14 9.35
N LEU A 176 -8.58 -2.07 8.82
CA LEU A 176 -8.78 -1.66 7.43
C LEU A 176 -8.22 -2.69 6.45
N SER A 177 -7.12 -3.35 6.80
CA SER A 177 -6.54 -4.43 6.01
C SER A 177 -7.46 -5.67 5.99
N ILE A 178 -8.10 -6.00 7.11
CA ILE A 178 -9.11 -7.07 7.15
C ILE A 178 -10.35 -6.71 6.31
N GLU A 179 -10.86 -5.49 6.41
CA GLU A 179 -11.99 -5.06 5.58
C GLU A 179 -11.64 -5.08 4.08
N ASN A 180 -10.43 -4.63 3.72
CA ASN A 180 -9.97 -4.59 2.34
C ASN A 180 -9.78 -5.99 1.76
N SER A 181 -9.13 -6.89 2.50
CA SER A 181 -8.98 -8.28 2.07
C SER A 181 -10.32 -8.96 1.85
N ILE A 182 -11.31 -8.80 2.75
CA ILE A 182 -12.66 -9.33 2.57
C ILE A 182 -13.33 -8.81 1.28
N LYS A 183 -13.16 -7.52 0.95
CA LYS A 183 -13.65 -6.95 -0.31
C LYS A 183 -12.97 -7.59 -1.52
N ASN A 184 -11.65 -7.77 -1.47
CA ASN A 184 -10.89 -8.41 -2.55
C ASN A 184 -11.24 -9.89 -2.73
N PHE A 185 -11.48 -10.63 -1.64
CA PHE A 185 -12.02 -11.99 -1.70
C PHE A 185 -13.33 -12.03 -2.48
N LYS A 186 -14.26 -11.11 -2.16
CA LYS A 186 -15.56 -11.00 -2.83
C LYS A 186 -15.42 -10.67 -4.32
N ILE A 187 -14.56 -9.72 -4.70
CA ILE A 187 -14.26 -9.39 -6.10
C ILE A 187 -13.79 -10.64 -6.85
N ASN A 188 -12.96 -11.46 -6.21
CA ASN A 188 -12.40 -12.66 -6.78
C ASN A 188 -13.32 -13.89 -6.77
N GLY A 189 -14.56 -13.76 -6.30
CA GLY A 189 -15.54 -14.84 -6.23
C GLY A 189 -15.22 -15.91 -5.18
N VAL A 190 -14.40 -15.58 -4.19
CA VAL A 190 -13.97 -16.50 -3.11
C VAL A 190 -14.24 -15.87 -1.74
N LYS A 191 -14.04 -16.62 -0.66
CA LYS A 191 -14.15 -16.12 0.72
C LYS A 191 -13.09 -16.75 1.61
N PRO A 192 -12.59 -16.04 2.63
CA PRO A 192 -11.79 -16.68 3.66
C PRO A 192 -12.69 -17.63 4.49
N ASN A 193 -12.06 -18.61 5.12
CA ASN A 193 -12.70 -19.52 6.07
C ASN A 193 -12.96 -18.79 7.40
N ASN A 194 -11.95 -18.13 7.96
CA ASN A 194 -12.08 -17.19 9.07
C ASN A 194 -11.23 -15.93 8.82
N SER A 195 -11.60 -14.83 9.49
CA SER A 195 -10.85 -13.57 9.46
C SER A 195 -10.88 -12.90 10.84
N TRP A 196 -9.76 -12.34 11.29
CA TRP A 196 -9.74 -11.56 12.53
C TRP A 196 -8.72 -10.43 12.53
N VAL A 197 -9.00 -9.39 13.32
CA VAL A 197 -8.05 -8.33 13.63
C VAL A 197 -7.11 -8.79 14.77
N GLY A 198 -5.83 -8.86 14.50
CA GLY A 198 -4.77 -9.31 15.39
C GLY A 198 -3.72 -10.17 14.67
N SER A 199 -2.84 -10.79 15.44
CA SER A 199 -1.80 -11.70 14.92
C SER A 199 -2.23 -13.17 15.05
N VAL A 200 -1.32 -14.08 14.70
CA VAL A 200 -1.47 -15.54 14.81
C VAL A 200 -1.83 -16.01 16.23
N THR A 201 -1.50 -15.23 17.27
CA THR A 201 -1.78 -15.55 18.68
C THR A 201 -3.27 -15.66 19.03
N LYS A 202 -4.19 -15.19 18.16
CA LYS A 202 -5.64 -15.28 18.38
C LYS A 202 -6.26 -16.61 17.93
N THR A 203 -5.47 -17.52 17.38
CA THR A 203 -5.94 -18.87 17.00
C THR A 203 -5.11 -19.95 17.68
N ASN A 204 -5.76 -21.04 18.08
CA ASN A 204 -5.10 -22.27 18.53
C ASN A 204 -5.09 -23.35 17.44
N GLN A 205 -5.58 -23.03 16.24
CA GLN A 205 -5.59 -23.95 15.12
C GLN A 205 -4.18 -24.16 14.58
N LYS A 206 -3.95 -25.36 14.04
CA LYS A 206 -2.72 -25.70 13.32
C LYS A 206 -3.00 -25.82 11.83
N TYR A 207 -2.08 -25.31 11.02
CA TYR A 207 -2.22 -25.21 9.58
C TYR A 207 -1.20 -26.09 8.85
N ASP A 208 -1.59 -26.60 7.68
CA ASP A 208 -0.66 -27.27 6.77
C ASP A 208 0.36 -26.27 6.24
N ILE A 209 -0.09 -25.02 6.01
CA ILE A 209 0.74 -23.94 5.51
C ILE A 209 0.49 -22.65 6.31
N VAL A 210 1.55 -21.96 6.70
CA VAL A 210 1.46 -20.60 7.24
C VAL A 210 2.29 -19.70 6.33
N VAL A 211 1.75 -18.55 5.94
CA VAL A 211 2.43 -17.55 5.13
C VAL A 211 2.49 -16.24 5.90
N ALA A 212 3.64 -15.59 5.91
CA ALA A 212 3.81 -14.26 6.50
C ALA A 212 4.77 -13.43 5.64
N ASN A 213 4.23 -12.41 4.96
CA ASN A 213 5.00 -11.45 4.18
C ASN A 213 5.03 -10.11 4.91
N ILE A 214 5.85 -10.04 5.96
CA ILE A 214 5.94 -8.90 6.89
C ILE A 214 7.40 -8.64 7.25
N VAL A 215 7.69 -7.48 7.84
CA VAL A 215 9.07 -7.07 8.12
C VAL A 215 9.82 -8.04 9.06
N ALA A 216 11.12 -8.22 8.80
CA ALA A 216 11.97 -9.20 9.47
C ALA A 216 11.95 -9.14 11.01
N ASP A 217 11.94 -7.94 11.61
CA ASP A 217 11.93 -7.82 13.08
C ASP A 217 10.60 -8.30 13.69
N VAL A 218 9.48 -8.15 12.98
CA VAL A 218 8.18 -8.70 13.41
C VAL A 218 8.20 -10.22 13.28
N LEU A 219 8.69 -10.77 12.16
CA LEU A 219 8.85 -12.23 12.00
C LEU A 219 9.65 -12.86 13.14
N ILE A 220 10.74 -12.21 13.54
CA ILE A 220 11.58 -12.64 14.67
C ILE A 220 10.81 -12.58 15.99
N MET A 221 10.01 -11.53 16.19
CA MET A 221 9.21 -11.34 17.40
C MET A 221 8.13 -12.42 17.56
N ILE A 222 7.41 -12.76 16.49
CA ILE A 222 6.29 -13.73 16.52
C ILE A 222 6.70 -15.15 16.11
N ALA A 223 8.01 -15.42 15.96
CA ALA A 223 8.52 -16.73 15.55
C ALA A 223 7.99 -17.91 16.38
N PRO A 224 7.90 -17.84 17.73
CA PRO A 224 7.32 -18.93 18.51
C PRO A 224 5.87 -19.24 18.12
N ASP A 225 5.06 -18.21 17.89
CA ASP A 225 3.64 -18.36 17.57
C ASP A 225 3.44 -18.92 16.16
N LEU A 226 4.24 -18.47 15.19
CA LEU A 226 4.25 -19.01 13.83
C LEU A 226 4.64 -20.50 13.80
N LYS A 227 5.61 -20.91 14.62
CA LYS A 227 6.02 -22.32 14.71
C LYS A 227 4.97 -23.20 15.41
N ASN A 228 4.27 -22.63 16.39
CA ASN A 228 3.22 -23.32 17.14
C ASN A 228 1.95 -23.52 16.30
N SER A 229 1.66 -22.61 15.36
CA SER A 229 0.53 -22.73 14.44
C SER A 229 0.76 -23.69 13.27
N LEU A 230 1.95 -24.29 13.14
CA LEU A 230 2.21 -25.33 12.13
C LEU A 230 1.80 -26.73 12.64
N LYS A 231 1.11 -27.48 11.78
CA LYS A 231 0.99 -28.95 11.90
C LYS A 231 2.36 -29.61 11.69
N ASP A 232 2.48 -30.87 12.07
CA ASP A 232 3.65 -31.68 11.73
C ASP A 232 3.72 -31.88 10.21
N ASN A 233 4.92 -31.80 9.64
CA ASN A 233 5.16 -31.64 8.20
C ASN A 233 4.61 -30.35 7.56
N GLY A 234 4.02 -29.45 8.35
CA GLY A 234 3.54 -28.17 7.86
C GLY A 234 4.67 -27.28 7.35
N LYS A 235 4.35 -26.40 6.40
CA LYS A 235 5.31 -25.47 5.78
C LYS A 235 5.05 -24.04 6.20
N LEU A 236 6.12 -23.28 6.38
CA LEU A 236 6.08 -21.86 6.72
C LEU A 236 6.78 -21.07 5.61
N ILE A 237 6.04 -20.20 4.93
CA ILE A 237 6.58 -19.31 3.88
C ILE A 237 6.75 -17.92 4.49
N LEU A 238 8.00 -17.48 4.64
CA LEU A 238 8.34 -16.17 5.17
C LEU A 238 8.91 -15.27 4.08
N SER A 239 8.40 -14.05 3.95
CA SER A 239 8.94 -13.00 3.06
C SER A 239 8.89 -11.64 3.75
N GLY A 240 9.25 -10.56 3.05
CA GLY A 240 9.44 -9.23 3.68
C GLY A 240 10.81 -9.08 4.34
N ILE A 241 11.78 -9.91 3.94
CA ILE A 241 13.11 -10.00 4.53
C ILE A 241 14.12 -9.42 3.54
N LEU A 242 14.82 -8.36 3.93
CA LEU A 242 16.01 -7.93 3.19
C LEU A 242 17.13 -8.95 3.37
N ASP A 243 17.90 -9.21 2.32
CA ASP A 243 18.98 -10.22 2.29
C ASP A 243 19.94 -10.09 3.48
N LYS A 244 20.34 -8.86 3.81
CA LYS A 244 21.19 -8.54 4.97
C LYS A 244 20.62 -8.98 6.34
N TYR A 245 19.32 -9.25 6.44
CA TYR A 245 18.64 -9.72 7.65
C TYR A 245 18.25 -11.20 7.59
N ALA A 246 18.47 -11.89 6.47
CA ALA A 246 18.06 -13.29 6.28
C ALA A 246 18.63 -14.22 7.35
N ASP A 247 19.93 -14.13 7.64
CA ASP A 247 20.60 -14.95 8.66
C ASP A 247 19.99 -14.75 10.06
N LYS A 248 19.61 -13.51 10.40
CA LYS A 248 18.98 -13.17 11.68
C LYS A 248 17.61 -13.82 11.81
N VAL A 249 16.85 -13.88 10.72
CA VAL A 249 15.54 -14.56 10.66
C VAL A 249 15.74 -16.07 10.73
N ILE A 250 16.60 -16.64 9.89
CA ILE A 250 16.91 -18.09 9.86
C ILE A 250 17.30 -18.60 11.25
N ALA A 251 18.12 -17.86 11.98
CA ALA A 251 18.54 -18.24 13.33
C ALA A 251 17.36 -18.43 14.32
N LYS A 252 16.19 -17.82 14.09
CA LYS A 252 14.99 -17.98 14.94
C LYS A 252 14.12 -19.18 14.56
N PHE A 253 14.29 -19.70 13.36
CA PHE A 253 13.57 -20.87 12.83
C PHE A 253 14.52 -22.07 12.62
N ASN A 254 15.64 -22.11 13.35
CA ASN A 254 16.68 -23.14 13.21
C ASN A 254 16.24 -24.56 13.62
N ASP A 255 15.09 -24.67 14.28
CA ASP A 255 14.40 -25.90 14.62
C ASP A 255 13.47 -26.42 13.50
N LEU A 256 13.35 -25.66 12.41
CA LEU A 256 12.69 -26.06 11.16
C LEU A 256 13.72 -26.32 10.06
N GLU A 257 13.37 -27.20 9.13
CA GLU A 257 14.17 -27.47 7.94
C GLU A 257 13.92 -26.40 6.87
N ILE A 258 14.97 -25.79 6.31
CA ILE A 258 14.83 -24.94 5.12
C ILE A 258 14.65 -25.84 3.90
N VAL A 259 13.53 -25.71 3.21
CA VAL A 259 13.19 -26.49 2.02
C VAL A 259 13.53 -25.74 0.74
N GLU A 260 13.29 -24.42 0.73
CA GLU A 260 13.47 -23.60 -0.45
C GLU A 260 13.74 -22.14 -0.05
N GLN A 261 14.53 -21.44 -0.86
CA GLN A 261 14.81 -20.02 -0.68
C GLN A 261 14.87 -19.34 -2.05
N ILE A 262 14.16 -18.22 -2.18
CA ILE A 262 14.14 -17.37 -3.36
C ILE A 262 14.74 -16.02 -2.97
N LEU A 263 15.77 -15.59 -3.70
CA LEU A 263 16.31 -14.22 -3.66
C LEU A 263 15.90 -13.49 -4.93
N LYS A 264 15.15 -12.39 -4.78
CA LYS A 264 14.83 -11.46 -5.87
C LYS A 264 15.29 -10.07 -5.48
N ASN A 265 16.25 -9.54 -6.24
CA ASN A 265 16.94 -8.29 -5.92
C ASN A 265 17.53 -8.35 -4.49
N GLU A 266 17.05 -7.51 -3.58
CA GLU A 266 17.48 -7.48 -2.18
C GLU A 266 16.51 -8.21 -1.23
N TRP A 267 15.46 -8.84 -1.75
CA TRP A 267 14.41 -9.48 -0.95
C TRP A 267 14.52 -11.01 -0.99
N VAL A 268 14.42 -11.60 0.20
CA VAL A 268 14.47 -13.04 0.41
C VAL A 268 13.11 -13.57 0.84
N THR A 269 12.69 -14.68 0.23
CA THR A 269 11.58 -15.50 0.68
C THR A 269 12.09 -16.90 1.01
N ILE A 270 11.72 -17.43 2.19
CA ILE A 270 12.21 -18.71 2.70
C ILE A 270 11.03 -19.62 3.02
N VAL A 271 11.11 -20.86 2.57
CA VAL A 271 10.18 -21.93 2.96
C VAL A 271 10.85 -22.82 3.99
N PHE A 272 10.27 -22.86 5.18
CA PHE A 272 10.63 -23.81 6.22
C PHE A 272 9.62 -24.96 6.26
N LYS A 273 10.04 -26.12 6.77
CA LYS A 273 9.19 -27.28 7.06
C LYS A 273 9.41 -27.75 8.49
N LYS A 274 8.30 -28.00 9.18
CA LYS A 274 8.29 -28.59 10.51
C LYS A 274 8.50 -30.10 10.42
N GLY A 275 9.49 -30.62 11.14
CA GLY A 275 9.68 -32.07 11.29
C GLY A 275 8.51 -32.74 12.03
N ASN A 276 8.47 -34.07 12.00
CA ASN A 276 7.57 -34.83 12.87
C ASN A 276 8.10 -34.75 14.31
N GLN A 277 7.25 -34.35 15.26
CA GLN A 277 7.50 -34.50 16.70
C GLN A 277 6.78 -35.74 17.24
#